data_AF-A0A2R3JQ95-F1
#
_entry.id   AF-A0A2R3JQ95-F1
#
_cell.length_a   1.000
_cell.length_b   1.000
_cell.length_c   1.000
_cell.angle_alpha   90.00
_cell.angle_beta   90.00
_cell.angle_gamma   90.00
#
_symmetry.space_group_name_H-M   'P 1'
#
loop_
_entity.id
_entity.type
_entity.pdbx_description
1 polymer ?
#
loop_
_entity_poly.entity_id
_entity_poly.type
_entity_poly.pdbx_seq_one_letter_code
_entity_poly.pdbx_strand_id
1 'polypeptide(L)'
;MRRYRTMIKGSATELTWLNKMAQKGWLLAGITGNWYQFTATKAHYRLFSEYVNTEVVTALTGKPAIFEILATVPLKAPKMQVIYTGSTQPEVQQARVDQQDAQIQLKIVLGMRAHQLNLMNIAIYAGLVIIIALLFIMGVQRFDSVFGPIILIELALIGFRALRAKKLQRVANQLRVRTQNYDGAWKPTMHIFLKKMPADLDVEKLASLGDWMLVGNDKKGTYWYDLHTLASEAEIRAALKPVLPAGVTVNVMSWLGLAPIGFI
;
A
#
# COMPACT_ATOMS: atom_id res chain seq x y z
N MET A 1 -5.96 18.28 -21.94
CA MET A 1 -4.61 17.95 -21.36
C MET A 1 -4.59 16.49 -20.91
N ARG A 2 -3.45 15.77 -21.02
CA ARG A 2 -3.27 14.44 -20.42
C ARG A 2 -2.14 14.44 -19.39
N ARG A 3 -2.27 13.69 -18.30
CA ARG A 3 -1.23 13.51 -17.27
C ARG A 3 -1.13 12.06 -16.81
N TYR A 4 0.09 11.57 -16.63
CA TYR A 4 0.36 10.26 -16.02
C TYR A 4 0.59 10.39 -14.52
N ARG A 5 -0.16 9.64 -13.71
CA ARG A 5 0.06 9.50 -12.27
C ARG A 5 -0.28 8.09 -11.82
N THR A 6 0.57 7.54 -10.96
CA THR A 6 0.28 6.27 -10.26
C THR A 6 -0.24 6.60 -8.86
N MET A 7 -1.55 6.47 -8.68
CA MET A 7 -2.24 6.72 -7.42
C MET A 7 -3.30 5.63 -7.19
N ILE A 8 -3.69 5.44 -5.92
CA ILE A 8 -4.83 4.57 -5.58
C ILE A 8 -6.09 5.29 -6.03
N LYS A 9 -6.84 4.68 -6.94
CA LYS A 9 -8.08 5.24 -7.47
C LYS A 9 -9.09 5.42 -6.35
N GLY A 10 -9.71 6.59 -6.25
CA GLY A 10 -10.66 6.99 -5.20
C GLY A 10 -10.02 7.44 -3.88
N SER A 11 -8.69 7.42 -3.76
CA SER A 11 -8.03 7.79 -2.50
C SER A 11 -8.04 9.30 -2.24
N ALA A 12 -7.99 9.70 -0.98
CA ALA A 12 -7.90 11.11 -0.57
C ALA A 12 -6.73 11.86 -1.23
N THR A 13 -5.57 11.20 -1.40
CA THR A 13 -4.39 11.78 -2.05
C THR A 13 -4.66 12.07 -3.53
N GLU A 14 -5.32 11.15 -4.23
CA GLU A 14 -5.72 11.36 -5.62
C GLU A 14 -6.76 12.48 -5.71
N LEU A 15 -7.77 12.46 -4.85
CA LEU A 15 -8.85 13.44 -4.86
C LEU A 15 -8.34 14.86 -4.55
N THR A 16 -7.37 14.98 -3.65
CA THR A 16 -6.68 16.26 -3.36
C THR A 16 -5.97 16.79 -4.60
N TRP A 17 -5.29 15.92 -5.33
CA TRP A 17 -4.62 16.30 -6.57
C TRP A 17 -5.61 16.69 -7.67
N LEU A 18 -6.70 15.93 -7.85
CA LEU A 18 -7.76 16.22 -8.82
C LEU A 18 -8.44 17.56 -8.53
N ASN A 19 -8.77 17.84 -7.26
CA ASN A 19 -9.32 19.14 -6.86
C ASN A 19 -8.35 20.29 -7.12
N LYS A 20 -7.05 20.09 -6.88
CA LYS A 20 -6.02 21.09 -7.23
C LYS A 20 -5.91 21.33 -8.74
N MET A 21 -6.19 20.31 -9.58
CA MET A 21 -6.26 20.48 -11.03
C MET A 21 -7.49 21.29 -11.43
N ALA A 22 -8.65 21.00 -10.84
CA ALA A 22 -9.89 21.73 -11.09
C ALA A 22 -9.78 23.22 -10.70
N GLN A 23 -9.15 23.52 -9.56
CA GLN A 23 -8.83 24.90 -9.13
C GLN A 23 -7.94 25.66 -10.13
N LYS A 24 -7.14 24.93 -10.92
CA LYS A 24 -6.30 25.50 -12.00
C LYS A 24 -7.02 25.56 -13.35
N GLY A 25 -8.33 25.34 -13.37
CA GLY A 25 -9.14 25.34 -14.59
C GLY A 25 -9.07 24.05 -15.40
N TRP A 26 -8.68 22.92 -14.80
CA TRP A 26 -8.59 21.62 -15.47
C TRP A 26 -9.53 20.60 -14.82
N LEU A 27 -10.68 20.36 -15.43
CA LEU A 27 -11.67 19.40 -14.96
C LEU A 27 -11.35 17.99 -15.46
N LEU A 28 -11.57 16.98 -14.61
CA LEU A 28 -11.43 15.58 -15.01
C LEU A 28 -12.48 15.23 -16.07
N ALA A 29 -12.04 14.62 -17.17
CA ALA A 29 -12.90 14.17 -18.25
C ALA A 29 -12.81 12.66 -18.51
N GLY A 30 -11.80 11.98 -17.95
CA GLY A 30 -11.64 10.54 -18.14
C GLY A 30 -10.37 10.00 -17.50
N ILE A 31 -10.39 8.71 -17.20
CA ILE A 31 -9.24 7.99 -16.64
C ILE A 31 -9.09 6.67 -17.38
N THR A 32 -7.90 6.42 -17.92
CA THR A 32 -7.54 5.16 -18.57
C THR A 32 -6.28 4.62 -17.91
N GLY A 33 -6.43 3.64 -17.02
CA GLY A 33 -5.34 3.14 -16.19
C GLY A 33 -4.72 4.25 -15.35
N ASN A 34 -3.44 4.59 -15.60
CA ASN A 34 -2.71 5.65 -14.89
C ASN A 34 -2.70 6.99 -15.64
N TRP A 35 -3.41 7.09 -16.76
CA TRP A 35 -3.55 8.31 -17.53
C TRP A 35 -4.85 9.02 -17.19
N TYR A 36 -4.74 10.30 -16.87
CA TYR A 36 -5.85 11.19 -16.57
C TYR A 36 -6.01 12.19 -17.70
N GLN A 37 -7.25 12.38 -18.13
CA GLN A 37 -7.62 13.29 -19.19
C GLN A 37 -8.39 14.45 -18.57
N PHE A 38 -8.04 15.67 -19.00
CA PHE A 38 -8.64 16.90 -18.49
C PHE A 38 -9.12 17.78 -19.62
N THR A 39 -10.26 18.42 -19.40
CA THR A 39 -10.83 19.51 -20.20
C THR A 39 -10.64 20.83 -19.48
N ALA A 40 -10.51 21.92 -20.24
CA ALA A 40 -10.43 23.24 -19.66
C ALA A 40 -11.82 23.64 -19.12
N THR A 41 -11.87 24.24 -17.93
CA THR A 41 -13.10 24.76 -17.34
C THR A 41 -12.84 26.13 -16.72
N LYS A 42 -13.87 26.98 -16.75
CA LYS A 42 -13.90 28.25 -16.01
C LYS A 42 -14.72 28.15 -14.72
N ALA A 43 -15.47 27.05 -14.55
CA ALA A 43 -16.31 26.84 -13.38
C ALA A 43 -15.51 26.27 -12.22
N HIS A 44 -15.89 26.65 -11.00
CA HIS A 44 -15.26 26.17 -9.77
C HIS A 44 -15.86 24.83 -9.35
N TYR A 45 -15.23 23.75 -9.79
CA TYR A 45 -15.64 22.40 -9.43
C TYR A 45 -14.98 21.92 -8.12
N ARG A 46 -15.78 21.28 -7.28
CA ARG A 46 -15.33 20.36 -6.23
C ARG A 46 -15.56 18.94 -6.71
N LEU A 47 -14.50 18.12 -6.69
CA LEU A 47 -14.54 16.72 -7.09
C LEU A 47 -14.66 15.81 -5.88
N PHE A 48 -15.38 14.72 -6.08
CA PHE A 48 -15.63 13.64 -5.14
C PHE A 48 -15.33 12.30 -5.80
N SER A 49 -15.09 11.27 -4.99
CA SER A 49 -14.88 9.91 -5.46
C SER A 49 -15.50 8.92 -4.49
N GLU A 50 -16.14 7.89 -5.02
CA GLU A 50 -16.81 6.86 -4.23
C GLU A 50 -16.57 5.48 -4.83
N TYR A 51 -16.41 4.47 -3.96
CA TYR A 51 -16.35 3.07 -4.37
C TYR A 51 -17.75 2.48 -4.38
N VAL A 52 -18.18 2.03 -5.55
CA VAL A 52 -19.51 1.43 -5.73
C VAL A 52 -19.38 0.00 -6.23
N ASN A 53 -20.35 -0.83 -5.83
CA ASN A 53 -20.47 -2.15 -6.43
C ASN A 53 -20.93 -2.00 -7.89
N THR A 54 -20.44 -2.89 -8.76
CA THR A 54 -20.63 -2.85 -10.20
C THR A 54 -22.11 -2.87 -10.60
N GLU A 55 -22.96 -3.46 -9.76
CA GLU A 55 -24.41 -3.62 -9.96
C GLU A 55 -25.22 -2.33 -9.70
N VAL A 56 -24.66 -1.32 -9.04
CA VAL A 56 -25.40 -0.11 -8.57
C VAL A 56 -25.32 1.08 -9.54
N VAL A 57 -24.41 1.05 -10.52
CA VAL A 57 -24.07 2.21 -11.37
C VAL A 57 -25.20 2.61 -12.32
N THR A 58 -26.09 1.68 -12.68
CA THR A 58 -27.14 1.89 -13.69
C THR A 58 -28.27 2.83 -13.24
N ALA A 59 -28.32 3.26 -11.97
CA ALA A 59 -29.44 4.02 -11.40
C ALA A 59 -29.23 5.56 -11.30
N LEU A 60 -28.05 6.09 -11.66
CA LEU A 60 -27.68 7.50 -11.37
C LEU A 60 -27.96 8.51 -12.50
N THR A 61 -28.47 8.08 -13.66
CA THR A 61 -28.58 8.90 -14.88
C THR A 61 -29.90 9.66 -15.07
N GLY A 62 -30.74 9.80 -14.03
CA GLY A 62 -32.15 10.21 -14.21
C GLY A 62 -32.61 11.58 -13.69
N LYS A 63 -31.78 12.38 -13.00
CA LYS A 63 -32.20 13.67 -12.40
C LYS A 63 -31.11 14.74 -12.52
N PRO A 64 -31.44 16.06 -12.45
CA PRO A 64 -30.43 17.11 -12.35
C PRO A 64 -29.70 16.94 -11.01
N ALA A 65 -28.64 16.15 -11.03
CA ALA A 65 -27.88 15.82 -9.85
C ALA A 65 -27.01 17.03 -9.48
N ILE A 66 -26.99 17.37 -8.19
CA ILE A 66 -25.99 18.28 -7.58
C ILE A 66 -24.56 17.85 -7.99
N PHE A 67 -24.39 16.58 -8.34
CA PHE A 67 -23.15 15.95 -8.74
C PHE A 67 -23.21 15.42 -10.18
N GLU A 68 -22.34 15.95 -11.05
CA GLU A 68 -22.10 15.47 -12.40
C GLU A 68 -21.11 14.30 -12.37
N ILE A 69 -21.40 13.19 -13.06
CA ILE A 69 -20.45 12.08 -13.21
C ILE A 69 -19.37 12.47 -14.22
N LEU A 70 -18.12 12.58 -13.76
CA LEU A 70 -16.98 13.00 -14.57
C LEU A 70 -16.21 11.82 -15.17
N ALA A 71 -16.10 10.72 -14.42
CA ALA A 71 -15.43 9.51 -14.85
C ALA A 71 -15.86 8.32 -14.02
N THR A 72 -15.81 7.13 -14.62
CA THR A 72 -15.98 5.86 -13.91
C THR A 72 -14.81 4.94 -14.24
N VAL A 73 -14.22 4.33 -13.21
CA VAL A 73 -13.04 3.47 -13.37
C VAL A 73 -13.33 2.09 -12.77
N PRO A 74 -13.35 1.02 -13.59
CA PRO A 74 -13.48 -0.33 -13.07
C PRO A 74 -12.19 -0.77 -12.37
N LEU A 75 -12.35 -1.39 -11.20
CA LEU A 75 -11.31 -2.02 -10.42
C LEU A 75 -11.40 -3.54 -10.60
N LYS A 76 -10.26 -4.18 -10.87
CA LYS A 76 -10.18 -5.65 -11.02
C LYS A 76 -10.09 -6.36 -9.66
N ALA A 77 -9.40 -5.74 -8.71
CA ALA A 77 -9.17 -6.28 -7.38
C ALA A 77 -9.18 -5.12 -6.36
N PRO A 78 -10.28 -4.94 -5.60
CA PRO A 78 -11.54 -5.71 -5.60
C PRO A 78 -12.40 -5.42 -6.85
N LYS A 79 -13.35 -6.32 -7.17
CA LYS A 79 -14.32 -6.15 -8.26
C LYS A 79 -15.35 -5.06 -7.91
N MET A 80 -15.01 -3.81 -8.17
CA MET A 80 -15.83 -2.63 -7.89
C MET A 80 -15.56 -1.55 -8.94
N GLN A 81 -16.26 -0.43 -8.86
CA GLN A 81 -15.97 0.75 -9.67
C GLN A 81 -15.70 1.95 -8.76
N VAL A 82 -14.82 2.85 -9.21
CA VAL A 82 -14.70 4.18 -8.62
C VAL A 82 -15.46 5.14 -9.51
N ILE A 83 -16.47 5.79 -8.96
CA ILE A 83 -17.15 6.89 -9.63
C ILE A 83 -16.53 8.19 -9.15
N TYR A 84 -16.18 9.07 -10.09
CA TYR A 84 -15.75 10.42 -9.83
C TYR A 84 -16.88 11.35 -10.20
N THR A 85 -17.29 12.17 -9.25
CA THR A 85 -18.31 13.20 -9.49
C THR A 85 -17.75 14.59 -9.24
N GLY A 86 -18.37 15.59 -9.86
CA GLY A 86 -18.03 16.99 -9.70
C GLY A 86 -19.27 17.81 -9.39
N SER A 87 -19.14 18.84 -8.56
CA SER A 87 -20.20 19.82 -8.33
C SER A 87 -19.65 21.23 -8.38
N THR A 88 -20.46 22.15 -8.91
CA THR A 88 -20.22 23.59 -8.86
C THR A 88 -21.02 24.26 -7.74
N GLN A 89 -21.91 23.54 -7.05
CA GLN A 89 -22.81 24.14 -6.08
C GLN A 89 -22.08 24.59 -4.82
N PRO A 90 -22.33 25.83 -4.32
CA PRO A 90 -21.63 26.38 -3.15
C PRO A 90 -21.72 25.50 -1.90
N GLU A 91 -22.87 24.86 -1.68
CA GLU A 91 -23.19 24.06 -0.49
C GLU A 91 -22.23 22.89 -0.28
N VAL A 92 -21.70 22.32 -1.37
CA VAL A 92 -20.83 21.13 -1.32
C VAL A 92 -19.35 21.46 -1.54
N GLN A 93 -19.01 22.73 -1.85
CA GLN A 93 -17.61 23.15 -2.06
C GLN A 93 -16.72 22.90 -0.83
N GLN A 94 -17.30 23.03 0.36
CA GLN A 94 -16.60 22.84 1.64
C GLN A 94 -16.93 21.53 2.34
N ALA A 95 -17.75 20.66 1.74
CA ALA A 95 -18.15 19.40 2.35
C ALA A 95 -16.91 18.52 2.65
N ARG A 96 -16.79 18.11 3.92
CA ARG A 96 -15.86 17.05 4.31
C ARG A 96 -16.49 15.71 3.95
N VAL A 97 -15.87 15.00 3.01
CA VAL A 97 -16.19 13.60 2.76
C VAL A 97 -15.38 12.76 3.74
N ASP A 98 -16.06 12.15 4.70
CA ASP A 98 -15.45 11.12 5.54
C ASP A 98 -15.31 9.84 4.72
N GLN A 99 -14.10 9.56 4.24
CA GLN A 99 -13.82 8.36 3.48
C GLN A 99 -13.63 7.19 4.46
N GLN A 100 -14.74 6.53 4.82
CA GLN A 100 -14.75 5.26 5.57
C GLN A 100 -14.21 4.07 4.74
N ASP A 101 -13.72 4.33 3.52
CA ASP A 101 -13.24 3.35 2.56
C ASP A 101 -11.84 2.79 2.83
N ALA A 102 -11.30 2.97 4.03
CA ALA A 102 -9.94 2.55 4.35
C ALA A 102 -9.73 1.04 4.12
N GLN A 103 -10.74 0.20 4.37
CA GLN A 103 -10.69 -1.24 4.09
C GLN A 103 -10.66 -1.54 2.58
N ILE A 104 -11.41 -0.78 1.78
CA ILE A 104 -11.43 -0.90 0.32
C ILE A 104 -10.08 -0.47 -0.26
N GLN A 105 -9.55 0.66 0.19
CA GLN A 105 -8.23 1.15 -0.19
C GLN A 105 -7.14 0.13 0.13
N LEU A 106 -7.22 -0.55 1.29
CA LEU A 106 -6.29 -1.62 1.63
C LEU A 106 -6.33 -2.75 0.59
N LYS A 107 -7.52 -3.25 0.24
CA LYS A 107 -7.67 -4.30 -0.80
C LYS A 107 -7.09 -3.87 -2.14
N ILE A 108 -7.31 -2.62 -2.56
CA ILE A 108 -6.75 -2.08 -3.81
C ILE A 108 -5.23 -2.06 -3.76
N VAL A 109 -4.64 -1.56 -2.67
CA VAL A 109 -3.18 -1.48 -2.52
C VAL A 109 -2.54 -2.86 -2.53
N LEU A 110 -3.15 -3.83 -1.86
CA LEU A 110 -2.70 -5.22 -1.86
C LEU A 110 -2.74 -5.81 -3.28
N GLY A 111 -3.82 -5.57 -4.04
CA GLY A 111 -3.92 -5.98 -5.44
C GLY A 111 -2.86 -5.32 -6.33
N MET A 112 -2.63 -4.02 -6.17
CA MET A 112 -1.58 -3.29 -6.91
C MET A 112 -0.19 -3.83 -6.61
N ARG A 113 0.09 -4.13 -5.34
CA ARG A 113 1.36 -4.71 -4.88
C ARG A 113 1.58 -6.09 -5.49
N ALA A 114 0.59 -6.97 -5.37
CA ALA A 114 0.64 -8.31 -5.95
C ALA A 114 0.88 -8.26 -7.45
N HIS A 115 0.26 -7.31 -8.16
CA HIS A 115 0.51 -7.12 -9.58
C HIS A 115 1.96 -6.69 -9.89
N GLN A 116 2.56 -5.80 -9.08
CA GLN A 116 3.98 -5.44 -9.28
C GLN A 116 4.91 -6.63 -9.07
N LEU A 117 4.67 -7.45 -8.05
CA LEU A 117 5.45 -8.66 -7.76
C LEU A 117 5.29 -9.70 -8.86
N ASN A 118 4.07 -9.91 -9.36
CA ASN A 118 3.85 -10.85 -10.46
C ASN A 118 4.57 -10.40 -11.74
N LEU A 119 4.54 -9.10 -12.05
CA LEU A 119 5.29 -8.59 -13.20
C LEU A 119 6.82 -8.66 -12.99
N MET A 120 7.30 -8.57 -11.75
CA MET A 120 8.71 -8.79 -11.43
C MET A 120 9.11 -10.25 -11.70
N ASN A 121 8.29 -11.21 -11.26
CA ASN A 121 8.50 -12.63 -11.57
C ASN A 121 8.51 -12.88 -13.09
N ILE A 122 7.55 -12.30 -13.84
CA ILE A 122 7.52 -12.38 -15.30
C ILE A 122 8.82 -11.82 -15.91
N ALA A 123 9.30 -10.68 -15.41
CA ALA A 123 10.54 -10.08 -15.92
C ALA A 123 11.76 -11.00 -15.70
N ILE A 124 11.86 -11.63 -14.52
CA ILE A 124 12.93 -12.58 -14.19
C ILE A 124 12.90 -13.79 -15.14
N TYR A 125 11.72 -14.41 -15.31
CA TYR A 125 11.62 -15.59 -16.19
C TYR A 125 11.85 -15.24 -17.66
N ALA A 126 11.31 -14.11 -18.12
CA ALA A 126 11.50 -13.64 -19.48
C ALA A 126 12.97 -13.32 -19.77
N GLY A 127 13.66 -12.65 -18.83
CA GLY A 127 15.08 -12.35 -18.96
C GLY A 127 15.95 -13.60 -18.97
N LEU A 128 15.68 -14.57 -18.09
CA LEU A 128 16.35 -15.87 -18.12
C LEU A 128 16.17 -16.59 -19.47
N VAL A 129 14.95 -16.62 -20.01
CA VAL A 129 14.68 -17.22 -21.33
C VAL A 129 15.44 -16.50 -22.44
N ILE A 130 15.48 -15.16 -22.42
CA ILE A 130 16.23 -14.36 -23.40
C ILE A 130 17.73 -14.65 -23.31
N ILE A 131 18.30 -14.69 -22.10
CA ILE A 131 19.71 -15.01 -21.86
C ILE A 131 20.05 -16.39 -22.42
N ILE A 132 19.23 -17.41 -22.11
CA ILE A 132 19.41 -18.77 -22.63
C ILE A 132 19.35 -18.79 -24.16
N ALA A 133 18.34 -18.17 -24.76
CA ALA A 133 18.18 -18.13 -26.22
C ALA A 133 19.37 -17.45 -26.92
N LEU A 134 19.86 -16.33 -26.38
CA LEU A 134 20.99 -15.61 -26.95
C LEU A 134 22.30 -16.41 -26.84
N LEU A 135 22.51 -17.12 -25.74
CA LEU A 135 23.64 -18.03 -25.59
C LEU A 135 23.62 -19.13 -26.66
N PHE A 136 22.45 -19.70 -26.96
CA PHE A 136 22.30 -20.71 -28.02
C PHE A 136 22.51 -20.14 -29.43
N ILE A 137 22.03 -18.93 -29.73
CA ILE A 137 22.09 -18.34 -31.08
C ILE A 137 23.48 -17.77 -31.39
N MET A 138 24.07 -17.03 -30.45
CA MET A 138 25.29 -16.26 -30.69
C MET A 138 26.57 -17.02 -30.30
N GLY A 139 26.43 -18.07 -29.46
CA GLY A 139 27.55 -18.73 -28.81
C GLY A 139 28.20 -17.84 -27.74
N VAL A 140 28.87 -18.48 -26.78
CA VAL A 140 29.43 -17.81 -25.59
C VAL A 140 30.42 -16.68 -25.95
N GLN A 141 31.21 -16.84 -27.02
CA GLN A 141 32.24 -15.87 -27.40
C GLN A 141 31.72 -14.53 -27.90
N ARG A 142 30.55 -14.47 -28.54
CA ARG A 142 29.93 -13.21 -29.01
C ARG A 142 28.98 -12.60 -27.98
N PHE A 143 28.73 -13.31 -26.89
CA PHE A 143 27.77 -12.93 -25.87
C PHE A 143 28.32 -11.89 -24.89
N ASP A 144 29.63 -11.90 -24.62
CA ASP A 144 30.28 -11.03 -23.62
C ASP A 144 30.03 -9.53 -23.84
N SER A 145 29.94 -9.06 -25.10
CA SER A 145 29.75 -7.64 -25.40
C SER A 145 28.28 -7.17 -25.25
N VAL A 146 27.31 -8.09 -25.25
CA VAL A 146 25.87 -7.77 -25.20
C VAL A 146 25.25 -8.16 -23.84
N PHE A 147 25.91 -9.06 -23.11
CA PHE A 147 25.43 -9.57 -21.82
C PHE A 147 25.25 -8.50 -20.75
N GLY A 148 26.26 -7.64 -20.56
CA GLY A 148 26.23 -6.59 -19.55
C GLY A 148 25.04 -5.63 -19.71
N PRO A 149 24.83 -5.03 -20.90
CA PRO A 149 23.67 -4.19 -21.17
C PRO A 149 22.32 -4.88 -20.95
N ILE A 150 22.18 -6.15 -21.35
CA ILE A 150 20.93 -6.90 -21.18
C ILE A 150 20.63 -7.11 -19.69
N ILE A 151 21.61 -7.57 -18.91
CA ILE A 151 21.46 -7.73 -17.47
C ILE A 151 21.12 -6.40 -16.80
N LEU A 152 21.79 -5.31 -17.18
CA LEU A 152 21.49 -3.99 -16.61
C LEU A 152 20.05 -3.56 -16.88
N ILE A 153 19.53 -3.77 -18.09
CA ILE A 153 18.13 -3.48 -18.42
C ILE A 153 17.19 -4.34 -17.59
N GLU A 154 17.48 -5.64 -17.48
CA GLU A 154 16.66 -6.57 -16.71
C GLU A 154 16.64 -6.21 -15.20
N LEU A 155 17.81 -5.96 -14.60
CA LEU A 155 17.94 -5.52 -13.23
C LEU A 155 17.25 -4.16 -12.99
N ALA A 156 17.31 -3.24 -13.95
CA ALA A 156 16.60 -1.97 -13.86
C ALA A 156 15.07 -2.17 -13.87
N LEU A 157 14.55 -3.06 -14.73
CA LEU A 157 13.13 -3.41 -14.76
C LEU A 157 12.69 -4.06 -13.45
N ILE A 158 13.42 -5.06 -12.95
CA ILE A 158 13.15 -5.74 -11.68
C ILE A 158 13.20 -4.74 -10.52
N GLY A 159 14.29 -3.99 -10.41
CA GLY A 159 14.52 -3.01 -9.34
C GLY A 159 13.43 -1.93 -9.32
N PHE A 160 13.02 -1.43 -10.49
CA PHE A 160 11.92 -0.47 -10.58
C PHE A 160 10.60 -1.02 -10.02
N ARG A 161 10.27 -2.29 -10.32
CA ARG A 161 9.06 -2.94 -9.80
C ARG A 161 9.17 -3.22 -8.31
N ALA A 162 10.32 -3.67 -7.82
CA ALA A 162 10.59 -3.85 -6.40
C ALA A 162 10.41 -2.53 -5.62
N LEU A 163 10.97 -1.42 -6.12
CA LEU A 163 10.80 -0.10 -5.50
C LEU A 163 9.32 0.33 -5.45
N ARG A 164 8.53 0.02 -6.49
CA ARG A 164 7.08 0.28 -6.50
C ARG A 164 6.33 -0.60 -5.50
N ALA A 165 6.62 -1.90 -5.47
CA ALA A 165 6.03 -2.84 -4.51
C ALA A 165 6.32 -2.41 -3.06
N LYS A 166 7.56 -2.01 -2.76
CA LYS A 166 7.96 -1.48 -1.45
C LYS A 166 7.19 -0.22 -1.05
N LYS A 167 7.00 0.72 -1.98
CA LYS A 167 6.17 1.92 -1.74
C LYS A 167 4.72 1.54 -1.42
N LEU A 168 4.13 0.62 -2.19
CA LEU A 168 2.77 0.12 -1.96
C LEU A 168 2.66 -0.63 -0.62
N GLN A 169 3.68 -1.40 -0.24
CA GLN A 169 3.73 -2.11 1.04
C GLN A 169 3.68 -1.16 2.23
N ARG A 170 4.40 -0.02 2.17
CA ARG A 170 4.32 1.00 3.23
C ARG A 170 2.90 1.55 3.40
N VAL A 171 2.23 1.84 2.28
CA VAL A 171 0.84 2.32 2.30
C VAL A 171 -0.10 1.23 2.82
N ALA A 172 0.10 -0.03 2.42
CA ALA A 172 -0.67 -1.16 2.93
C ALA A 172 -0.53 -1.25 4.46
N ASN A 173 0.69 -1.17 5.00
CA ASN A 173 0.91 -1.25 6.45
C ASN A 173 0.21 -0.11 7.21
N GLN A 174 0.27 1.13 6.71
CA GLN A 174 -0.46 2.26 7.29
C GLN A 174 -1.98 2.02 7.29
N LEU A 175 -2.52 1.49 6.18
CA LEU A 175 -3.95 1.17 6.08
C LEU A 175 -4.34 0.00 6.97
N ARG A 176 -3.47 -1.00 7.16
CA ARG A 176 -3.71 -2.13 8.08
C ARG A 176 -3.83 -1.67 9.52
N VAL A 177 -2.94 -0.78 9.97
CA VAL A 177 -3.01 -0.18 11.30
C VAL A 177 -4.32 0.59 11.49
N ARG A 178 -4.69 1.43 10.50
CA ARG A 178 -5.93 2.22 10.56
C ARG A 178 -7.21 1.37 10.54
N THR A 179 -7.21 0.27 9.79
CA THR A 179 -8.38 -0.61 9.64
C THR A 179 -8.41 -1.75 10.65
N GLN A 180 -7.35 -1.91 11.45
CA GLN A 180 -7.07 -3.09 12.28
C GLN A 180 -7.18 -4.42 11.52
N ASN A 181 -7.06 -4.39 10.20
CA ASN A 181 -7.11 -5.56 9.35
C ASN A 181 -5.69 -6.02 9.03
N TYR A 182 -5.23 -7.07 9.71
CA TYR A 182 -3.90 -7.65 9.53
C TYR A 182 -3.91 -8.96 8.73
N ASP A 183 -5.03 -9.27 8.07
CA ASP A 183 -5.18 -10.52 7.34
C ASP A 183 -4.17 -10.62 6.18
N GLY A 184 -3.57 -11.80 6.04
CA GLY A 184 -2.50 -12.09 5.08
C GLY A 184 -1.25 -11.18 5.19
N ALA A 185 -1.07 -10.44 6.30
CA ALA A 185 0.12 -9.65 6.53
C ALA A 185 1.26 -10.54 7.04
N TRP A 186 2.43 -10.46 6.40
CA TRP A 186 3.65 -10.94 7.06
C TRP A 186 3.97 -9.98 8.21
N LYS A 187 3.84 -10.48 9.43
CA LYS A 187 4.22 -9.79 10.66
C LYS A 187 5.67 -10.17 10.97
N PRO A 188 6.67 -9.26 10.87
CA PRO A 188 8.02 -9.56 11.32
C PRO A 188 8.01 -9.90 12.81
N THR A 189 8.91 -10.79 13.19
CA THR A 189 9.15 -11.14 14.60
C THR A 189 10.09 -10.11 15.21
N MET A 190 9.64 -9.46 16.28
CA MET A 190 10.42 -8.56 17.11
C MET A 190 10.81 -9.30 18.39
N HIS A 191 12.10 -9.33 18.72
CA HIS A 191 12.58 -9.90 19.97
C HIS A 191 12.60 -8.82 21.05
N ILE A 192 11.86 -9.06 22.12
CA ILE A 192 11.70 -8.13 23.22
C ILE A 192 12.36 -8.74 24.44
N PHE A 193 13.38 -8.06 24.93
CA PHE A 193 14.11 -8.41 26.14
C PHE A 193 13.67 -7.47 27.25
N LEU A 194 13.04 -8.03 28.28
CA LEU A 194 12.63 -7.30 29.48
C LEU A 194 13.54 -7.74 30.63
N LYS A 195 14.29 -6.80 31.21
CA LYS A 195 15.18 -7.08 32.35
C LYS A 195 14.64 -6.49 33.64
N LYS A 196 14.91 -7.16 34.77
CA LYS A 196 14.45 -6.79 36.11
C LYS A 196 12.92 -6.87 36.25
N MET A 197 12.31 -7.81 35.55
CA MET A 197 10.89 -8.09 35.67
C MET A 197 10.63 -8.90 36.95
N PRO A 198 9.67 -8.48 37.80
CA PRO A 198 9.28 -9.22 38.99
C PRO A 198 8.38 -10.43 38.68
N ALA A 199 7.72 -10.44 37.52
CA ALA A 199 6.81 -11.48 37.07
C ALA A 199 6.71 -11.49 35.53
N ASP A 200 5.98 -12.45 34.99
CA ASP A 200 5.64 -12.52 33.56
C ASP A 200 4.88 -11.27 33.09
N LEU A 201 5.05 -10.92 31.81
CA LEU A 201 4.33 -9.83 31.16
C LEU A 201 2.87 -10.22 30.95
N ASP A 202 1.96 -9.36 31.37
CA ASP A 202 0.54 -9.48 31.02
C ASP A 202 0.32 -9.12 29.54
N VAL A 203 0.48 -10.13 28.68
CA VAL A 203 0.40 -9.97 27.21
C VAL A 203 -1.01 -9.63 26.74
N GLU A 204 -2.06 -9.91 27.51
CA GLU A 204 -3.44 -9.60 27.14
C GLU A 204 -3.65 -8.08 27.03
N LYS A 205 -3.02 -7.30 27.92
CA LYS A 205 -3.01 -5.84 27.87
C LYS A 205 -2.29 -5.28 26.63
N LEU A 206 -1.54 -6.11 25.93
CA LEU A 206 -0.71 -5.75 24.78
C LEU A 206 -1.13 -6.49 23.51
N ALA A 207 -2.28 -7.17 23.52
CA ALA A 207 -2.81 -7.92 22.38
C ALA A 207 -3.01 -7.05 21.12
N SER A 208 -3.24 -5.74 21.29
CA SER A 208 -3.35 -4.80 20.17
C SER A 208 -2.05 -4.63 19.39
N LEU A 209 -0.89 -4.95 19.98
CA LEU A 209 0.40 -4.88 19.28
C LEU A 209 0.61 -6.07 18.35
N GLY A 210 0.02 -7.23 18.62
CA GLY A 210 0.21 -8.41 17.80
C GLY A 210 0.28 -9.68 18.63
N ASP A 211 0.87 -10.72 18.04
CA ASP A 211 0.87 -12.05 18.64
C ASP A 211 2.16 -12.22 19.45
N TRP A 212 2.00 -12.30 20.78
CA TRP A 212 3.09 -12.46 21.74
C TRP A 212 3.35 -13.94 22.02
N MET A 213 4.62 -14.31 22.07
CA MET A 213 5.07 -15.64 22.46
C MET A 213 6.22 -15.51 23.45
N LEU A 214 6.08 -16.12 24.63
CA LEU A 214 7.18 -16.24 25.57
C LEU A 214 8.19 -17.26 25.04
N VAL A 215 9.43 -16.82 24.82
CA VAL A 215 10.54 -17.67 24.35
C VAL A 215 11.28 -18.28 25.53
N GLY A 216 11.39 -17.53 26.64
CA GLY A 216 11.95 -18.04 27.88
C GLY A 216 12.19 -16.95 28.91
N ASN A 217 12.68 -17.37 30.08
CA ASN A 217 13.06 -16.49 31.17
C ASN A 217 14.28 -17.02 31.95
N ASP A 218 14.89 -16.17 32.76
CA ASP A 218 15.91 -16.56 33.72
C ASP A 218 15.50 -16.23 35.17
N LYS A 219 16.22 -16.82 36.14
CA LYS A 219 16.00 -16.56 37.57
C LYS A 219 16.40 -15.15 38.02
N LYS A 220 17.00 -14.35 37.14
CA LYS A 220 17.43 -12.96 37.40
C LYS A 220 16.39 -11.94 36.94
N GLY A 221 15.19 -12.40 36.54
CA GLY A 221 14.10 -11.54 36.09
C GLY A 221 14.33 -11.01 34.67
N THR A 222 15.03 -11.74 33.83
CA THR A 222 15.08 -11.49 32.38
C THR A 222 14.03 -12.34 31.69
N TYR A 223 13.24 -11.73 30.82
CA TYR A 223 12.24 -12.40 29.99
C TYR A 223 12.49 -12.07 28.51
N TRP A 224 12.28 -13.08 27.67
CA TRP A 224 12.42 -13.00 26.22
C TRP A 224 11.08 -13.29 25.57
N TYR A 225 10.58 -12.35 24.77
CA TYR A 225 9.37 -12.53 23.99
C TYR A 225 9.66 -12.35 22.51
N ASP A 226 8.96 -13.14 21.73
CA ASP A 226 8.78 -12.92 20.31
C ASP A 226 7.43 -12.24 20.11
N LEU A 227 7.44 -11.07 19.49
CA LEU A 227 6.25 -10.33 19.11
C LEU A 227 6.14 -10.31 17.59
N HIS A 228 5.13 -11.00 17.06
CA HIS A 228 4.77 -10.91 15.65
C HIS A 228 3.91 -9.66 15.44
N THR A 229 4.51 -8.58 14.91
CA THR A 229 3.84 -7.28 14.82
C THR A 229 4.24 -6.49 13.58
N LEU A 230 3.37 -5.57 13.15
CA LEU A 230 3.71 -4.50 12.21
C LEU A 230 4.14 -3.19 12.91
N ALA A 231 4.05 -3.12 14.23
CA ALA A 231 4.40 -1.95 15.01
C ALA A 231 5.92 -1.68 14.92
N SER A 232 6.25 -0.41 14.83
CA SER A 232 7.63 0.07 14.92
C SER A 232 8.18 -0.11 16.34
N GLU A 233 9.51 -0.10 16.47
CA GLU A 233 10.18 -0.17 17.77
C GLU A 233 9.68 0.91 18.75
N ALA A 234 9.46 2.12 18.24
CA ALA A 234 8.97 3.24 19.05
C ALA A 234 7.53 3.01 19.54
N GLU A 235 6.65 2.48 18.70
CA GLU A 235 5.27 2.14 19.08
C GLU A 235 5.24 1.03 20.12
N ILE A 236 6.06 -0.01 19.96
CA ILE A 236 6.19 -1.11 20.93
C ILE A 236 6.66 -0.58 22.29
N ARG A 237 7.71 0.26 22.32
CA ARG A 237 8.22 0.87 23.56
C ARG A 237 7.17 1.77 24.23
N ALA A 238 6.43 2.55 23.44
CA ALA A 238 5.39 3.44 23.95
C ALA A 238 4.24 2.64 24.60
N ALA A 239 3.83 1.53 23.97
CA ALA A 239 2.76 0.67 24.47
C ALA A 239 3.18 -0.20 25.66
N LEU A 240 4.47 -0.58 25.75
CA LEU A 240 5.02 -1.29 26.92
C LEU A 240 5.12 -0.40 28.17
N LYS A 241 5.46 0.87 28.00
CA LYS A 241 5.71 1.83 29.10
C LYS A 241 4.61 1.87 30.18
N PRO A 242 3.30 1.91 29.87
CA PRO A 242 2.25 1.93 30.89
C PRO A 242 2.04 0.60 31.62
N VAL A 243 2.49 -0.53 31.05
CA VAL A 243 2.24 -1.88 31.60
C VAL A 243 3.42 -2.36 32.46
N LEU A 244 4.63 -1.85 32.19
CA LEU A 244 5.84 -2.29 32.87
C LEU A 244 6.06 -1.59 34.22
N PRO A 245 6.50 -2.33 35.26
CA PRO A 245 6.96 -1.74 36.51
C PRO A 245 8.10 -0.73 36.33
N ALA A 246 8.19 0.22 37.26
CA ALA A 246 9.29 1.18 37.30
C ALA A 246 10.65 0.46 37.41
N GLY A 247 11.63 0.88 36.59
CA GLY A 247 13.00 0.34 36.62
C GLY A 247 13.25 -0.86 35.69
N VAL A 248 12.22 -1.37 34.99
CA VAL A 248 12.39 -2.39 33.95
C VAL A 248 13.12 -1.80 32.75
N THR A 249 14.11 -2.54 32.24
CA THR A 249 14.82 -2.17 31.01
C THR A 249 14.24 -2.93 29.82
N VAL A 250 13.83 -2.19 28.80
CA VAL A 250 13.26 -2.74 27.55
C VAL A 250 14.31 -2.66 26.45
N ASN A 251 14.62 -3.80 25.82
CA ASN A 251 15.35 -3.81 24.56
C ASN A 251 14.49 -4.50 23.50
N VAL A 252 14.29 -3.83 22.37
CA VAL A 252 13.51 -4.34 21.25
C VAL A 252 14.46 -4.49 20.08
N MET A 253 14.63 -5.71 19.60
CA MET A 253 15.50 -6.03 18.47
C MET A 253 14.66 -6.64 17.37
N SER A 254 14.72 -6.08 16.17
CA SER A 254 14.18 -6.76 14.98
C SER A 254 15.15 -7.87 14.59
N TRP A 255 14.66 -9.11 14.46
CA TRP A 255 15.33 -10.06 13.59
C TRP A 255 14.88 -9.71 12.17
N LEU A 256 15.85 -9.64 11.25
CA LEU A 256 15.65 -9.88 9.82
C LEU A 256 15.02 -11.27 9.62
N GLY A 257 13.77 -11.47 10.06
CA GLY A 257 12.98 -12.58 9.55
C GLY A 257 13.03 -12.42 8.04
N LEU A 258 13.52 -13.44 7.33
CA LEU A 258 13.51 -13.44 5.88
C LEU A 258 12.04 -13.32 5.46
N ALA A 259 11.62 -12.10 5.11
CA ALA A 259 10.35 -11.90 4.45
C ALA A 259 10.36 -12.87 3.25
N PRO A 260 9.38 -13.77 3.12
CA PRO A 260 9.35 -14.68 1.98
C PRO A 260 9.48 -13.85 0.71
N ILE A 261 10.24 -14.33 -0.28
CA ILE A 261 10.40 -13.64 -1.56
C ILE A 261 8.99 -13.34 -2.09
N GLY A 262 8.60 -12.05 -2.12
CA GLY A 262 7.22 -11.62 -2.32
C GLY A 262 6.56 -10.86 -1.15
N PHE A 263 7.24 -10.64 -0.02
CA PHE A 263 6.80 -9.79 1.10
C PHE A 263 7.58 -8.45 1.24
N ILE A 264 8.75 -8.32 0.60
CA ILE A 264 9.58 -7.10 0.55
C ILE A 264 9.10 -6.13 -0.55
#